data_AF-I1XAP1-F1
#
_entry.id   AF-I1XAP1-F1
#
_cell.length_a   1.000
_cell.length_b   1.000
_cell.length_c   1.000
_cell.angle_alpha   90.00
_cell.angle_beta   90.00
_cell.angle_gamma   90.00
#
_symmetry.space_group_name_H-M   'P 1'
#
loop_
_entity.id
_entity.type
_entity.pdbx_description
1 polymer ?
#
loop_
_entity_poly.entity_id
_entity_poly.type
_entity_poly.pdbx_seq_one_letter_code
_entity_poly.pdbx_strand_id
1 'polypeptide(L)'
;MLGGVAPQRGLCVTAAGTVAHGKLEGRKGAESTGVGKKGIDGGVRRFEEIPHTGRSGWVNLVKFWREDRFRQLHKHMERTFNALGPIYRERLGTHSSVNIMLPSDIAELFRSEGLHPRRMTLQPWATHRETRQHSKGVFLKNGEEWRADRLLLNKEVMMSAAVRRFLPLLDEVAMDFCRMLRGKVEREGRGEEGKRSLTMDPSPDLFRFALEASCHVIYGERIGLFSSSPSLESQKFIWAVERMLATTPPLLYLPPRLLLRISAPPRGPCGSRNMPGEPAAPHQRSP
;
A
#
# COMPACT_ATOMS: atom_id res chain seq x y z
N MET A 1 39.66 -27.78 -31.46
CA MET A 1 40.01 -26.50 -30.78
C MET A 1 38.69 -25.82 -30.44
N LEU A 2 38.14 -26.06 -29.26
CA LEU A 2 38.26 -25.24 -28.03
C LEU A 2 37.86 -23.77 -28.24
N GLY A 3 36.73 -23.38 -27.63
CA GLY A 3 36.33 -21.98 -27.46
C GLY A 3 34.83 -21.81 -27.22
N GLY A 4 34.36 -22.10 -26.00
CA GLY A 4 32.96 -21.97 -25.61
C GLY A 4 32.46 -20.53 -25.55
N VAL A 5 31.19 -20.34 -25.92
CA VAL A 5 30.46 -19.06 -25.83
C VAL A 5 29.41 -19.19 -24.72
N ALA A 6 29.54 -18.37 -23.68
CA ALA A 6 28.54 -18.20 -22.62
C ALA A 6 27.49 -17.15 -23.04
N PRO A 7 26.23 -17.26 -22.57
CA PRO A 7 25.15 -16.39 -23.03
C PRO A 7 25.15 -15.04 -22.29
N GLN A 8 25.03 -13.96 -23.05
CA GLN A 8 24.83 -12.59 -22.55
C GLN A 8 23.44 -12.46 -21.90
N ARG A 9 23.42 -11.88 -20.69
CA ARG A 9 22.19 -11.41 -20.03
C ARG A 9 21.72 -10.13 -20.72
N GLY A 10 20.53 -10.19 -21.31
CA GLY A 10 19.81 -9.02 -21.82
C GLY A 10 19.29 -8.16 -20.66
N LEU A 11 19.70 -6.89 -20.65
CA LEU A 11 19.04 -5.82 -19.92
C LEU A 11 18.31 -4.96 -20.94
N CYS A 12 16.98 -5.07 -20.92
CA CYS A 12 16.06 -4.21 -21.63
C CYS A 12 15.89 -2.91 -20.82
N VAL A 13 16.20 -1.76 -21.42
CA VAL A 13 15.80 -0.44 -20.93
C VAL A 13 15.38 0.42 -22.12
N THR A 14 14.10 0.76 -22.17
CA THR A 14 13.49 1.85 -22.96
C THR A 14 12.64 2.66 -21.97
N ALA A 15 12.45 3.97 -22.04
CA ALA A 15 12.91 5.02 -22.93
C ALA A 15 12.77 6.38 -22.21
N ALA A 16 13.62 7.33 -22.63
CA ALA A 16 13.36 8.76 -22.84
C ALA A 16 12.73 9.62 -21.71
N GLY A 17 13.59 10.44 -21.11
CA GLY A 17 13.26 11.78 -20.63
C GLY A 17 14.21 12.78 -21.30
N THR A 18 13.65 13.73 -22.02
CA THR A 18 14.33 14.72 -22.87
C THR A 18 15.16 15.69 -22.04
N VAL A 19 16.43 15.89 -22.43
CA VAL A 19 17.38 16.85 -21.84
C VAL A 19 17.22 18.19 -22.54
N ALA A 20 16.94 19.26 -21.80
CA ALA A 20 17.13 20.63 -22.26
C ALA A 20 18.50 21.14 -21.78
N HIS A 21 19.31 21.57 -22.75
CA HIS A 21 20.70 22.00 -22.62
C HIS A 21 20.77 23.47 -22.19
N GLY A 22 21.60 23.81 -21.20
CA GLY A 22 21.74 25.19 -20.70
C GLY A 22 22.92 25.44 -19.76
N LYS A 23 24.15 25.37 -20.31
CA LYS A 23 25.40 26.04 -19.91
C LYS A 23 25.89 25.93 -18.44
N LEU A 24 26.79 24.99 -18.17
CA LEU A 24 27.74 25.05 -17.05
C LEU A 24 28.96 25.91 -17.45
N GLU A 25 29.26 26.96 -16.68
CA GLU A 25 30.60 27.52 -16.57
C GLU A 25 31.30 26.93 -15.34
N GLY A 26 32.57 26.60 -15.52
CA GLY A 26 33.29 25.63 -14.72
C GLY A 26 33.63 26.06 -13.30
N ARG A 27 33.72 25.07 -12.41
CA ARG A 27 34.60 25.15 -11.24
C ARG A 27 35.27 23.79 -11.02
N LYS A 28 36.58 23.89 -10.83
CA LYS A 28 37.59 22.82 -10.83
C LYS A 28 37.31 21.71 -9.82
N GLY A 29 37.90 20.55 -10.13
CA GLY A 29 37.77 19.28 -9.45
C GLY A 29 37.88 19.34 -7.92
N ALA A 30 37.04 18.52 -7.30
CA ALA A 30 37.29 17.96 -5.99
C ALA A 30 37.14 16.44 -6.15
N GLU A 31 38.23 15.75 -5.84
CA GLU A 31 38.39 14.31 -5.90
C GLU A 31 37.26 13.56 -5.17
N SER A 32 36.98 12.37 -5.70
CA SER A 32 36.16 11.35 -5.07
C SER A 32 36.72 11.00 -3.69
N THR A 33 36.25 11.70 -2.66
CA THR A 33 36.41 11.27 -1.28
C THR A 33 35.38 10.18 -1.05
N GLY A 34 35.84 8.93 -1.15
CA GLY A 34 35.13 7.80 -0.57
C GLY A 34 34.74 8.17 0.85
N VAL A 35 33.47 7.94 1.19
CA VAL A 35 32.97 8.11 2.55
C VAL A 35 33.74 7.11 3.41
N GLY A 36 34.83 7.61 3.99
CA GLY A 36 35.69 6.85 4.86
C GLY A 36 34.86 6.30 6.00
N LYS A 37 35.04 5.00 6.27
CA LYS A 37 34.78 4.40 7.58
C LYS A 37 35.58 5.19 8.61
N LYS A 38 35.02 6.29 9.09
CA LYS A 38 35.56 7.03 10.22
C LYS A 38 35.43 6.09 11.41
N GLY A 39 36.58 5.72 11.98
CA GLY A 39 36.70 4.69 12.99
C GLY A 39 35.66 4.83 14.09
N ILE A 40 34.92 3.75 14.32
CA ILE A 40 34.24 3.53 15.60
C ILE A 40 35.19 2.59 16.35
N ASP A 41 35.95 3.19 17.26
CA ASP A 41 36.55 2.46 18.36
C ASP A 41 35.42 1.97 19.29
N GLY A 42 35.48 0.71 19.71
CA GLY A 42 34.70 0.17 20.84
C GLY A 42 33.22 -0.24 20.62
N GLY A 43 32.98 -1.54 20.44
CA GLY A 43 31.76 -2.25 20.88
C GLY A 43 30.40 -1.91 20.24
N VAL A 44 29.41 -2.77 20.47
CA VAL A 44 28.01 -2.51 20.09
C VAL A 44 27.42 -1.50 21.07
N ARG A 45 27.00 -0.33 20.56
CA ARG A 45 26.32 0.72 21.35
C ARG A 45 24.91 0.29 21.76
N ARG A 46 24.40 0.89 22.85
CA ARG A 46 23.08 0.56 23.39
C ARG A 46 21.94 1.13 22.54
N PHE A 47 20.76 0.53 22.65
CA PHE A 47 19.54 0.99 21.96
C PHE A 47 19.19 2.45 22.31
N GLU A 48 19.45 2.86 23.55
CA GLU A 48 19.17 4.20 24.06
C GLU A 48 20.01 5.29 23.40
N GLU A 49 21.15 4.91 22.81
CA GLU A 49 22.09 5.82 22.15
C GLU A 49 21.70 6.11 20.69
N ILE A 50 20.74 5.37 20.12
CA ILE A 50 20.25 5.66 18.77
C ILE A 50 19.57 7.04 18.78
N PRO A 51 19.97 7.97 17.87
CA PRO A 51 19.37 9.29 17.73
C PRO A 51 17.85 9.21 17.68
N HIS A 52 17.13 10.17 18.26
CA HIS A 52 15.68 10.09 18.36
C HIS A 52 14.96 11.43 18.19
N THR A 53 13.73 11.39 17.69
CA THR A 53 12.88 12.60 17.50
C THR A 53 12.31 13.18 18.80
N GLY A 54 12.49 12.48 19.92
CA GLY A 54 12.07 12.90 21.26
C GLY A 54 11.69 11.72 22.12
N ARG A 55 11.64 11.92 23.45
CA ARG A 55 11.31 10.85 24.41
C ARG A 55 9.80 10.64 24.59
N SER A 56 9.00 11.67 24.35
CA SER A 56 7.54 11.63 24.55
C SER A 56 6.79 11.39 23.25
N GLY A 57 6.20 10.20 23.12
CA GLY A 57 5.38 9.84 21.95
C GLY A 57 4.12 10.68 21.81
N TRP A 58 3.51 11.11 22.91
CA TRP A 58 2.31 11.93 22.91
C TRP A 58 2.58 13.37 22.44
N VAL A 59 3.70 13.95 22.87
CA VAL A 59 4.13 15.28 22.39
C VAL A 59 4.40 15.23 20.88
N ASN A 60 5.08 14.17 20.41
CA ASN A 60 5.28 13.96 18.98
C ASN A 60 3.95 13.80 18.23
N LEU A 61 2.99 13.06 18.78
CA LEU A 61 1.68 12.88 18.14
C LEU A 61 0.92 14.20 17.98
N VAL A 62 0.92 15.04 19.00
CA VAL A 62 0.31 16.37 18.93
C VAL A 62 0.99 17.24 17.87
N LYS A 63 2.33 17.21 17.78
CA LYS A 63 3.06 17.93 16.72
C LYS A 63 2.67 17.43 15.34
N PHE A 64 2.53 16.12 15.16
CA PHE A 64 2.12 15.54 13.89
C PHE A 64 0.72 16.01 13.45
N TRP A 65 -0.23 16.11 14.38
CA TRP A 65 -1.56 16.67 14.08
C TRP A 65 -1.51 18.17 13.77
N ARG A 66 -0.82 18.95 14.61
CA ARG A 66 -0.74 20.41 14.45
C ARG A 66 -0.09 20.82 13.14
N GLU A 67 0.91 20.06 12.69
CA GLU A 67 1.73 20.40 11.52
C GLU A 67 1.37 19.55 10.29
N ASP A 68 0.22 18.86 10.32
CA ASP A 68 -0.31 18.02 9.23
C ASP A 68 0.72 17.01 8.67
N ARG A 69 1.60 16.50 9.53
CA ARG A 69 2.70 15.60 9.14
C ARG A 69 2.18 14.25 8.63
N PHE A 70 0.96 13.85 8.98
CA PHE A 70 0.36 12.61 8.49
C PHE A 70 0.13 12.60 6.98
N ARG A 71 -0.24 13.75 6.39
CA ARG A 71 -0.40 13.86 4.93
C ARG A 71 0.94 13.94 4.20
N GLN A 72 1.99 14.38 4.89
CA GLN A 72 3.34 14.55 4.33
C GLN A 72 4.38 13.68 5.05
N LEU A 73 4.00 12.44 5.42
CA LEU A 73 4.84 11.56 6.24
C LEU A 73 6.19 11.29 5.59
N HIS A 74 6.22 11.12 4.26
CA HIS A 74 7.46 10.92 3.50
C HIS A 74 8.43 12.10 3.64
N LYS A 75 7.94 13.36 3.63
CA LYS A 75 8.80 14.55 3.85
C LYS A 75 9.27 14.66 5.30
N HIS A 76 8.45 14.23 6.26
CA HIS A 76 8.87 14.14 7.66
C HIS A 76 10.03 13.14 7.80
N MET A 77 9.92 11.96 7.20
CA MET A 77 10.97 10.94 7.20
C MET A 77 12.26 11.48 6.57
N GLU A 78 12.18 12.08 5.38
CA GLU A 78 13.32 12.69 4.68
C GLU A 78 14.05 13.72 5.56
N ARG A 79 13.32 14.71 6.11
CA ARG A 79 13.91 15.72 7.00
C ARG A 79 14.54 15.11 8.25
N THR A 80 13.92 14.05 8.78
CA THR A 80 14.40 13.39 9.99
C THR A 80 15.69 12.61 9.73
N PHE A 81 15.79 11.89 8.61
CA PHE A 81 17.04 11.25 8.18
C PHE A 81 18.14 12.28 7.92
N ASN A 82 17.82 13.42 7.30
CA ASN A 82 18.78 14.50 7.09
C ASN A 82 19.29 15.11 8.42
N ALA A 83 18.44 15.16 9.45
CA ALA A 83 18.79 15.75 10.74
C ALA A 83 19.49 14.78 11.71
N LEU A 84 19.05 13.51 11.75
CA LEU A 84 19.48 12.52 12.74
C LEU A 84 20.44 11.48 12.19
N GLY A 85 20.64 11.45 10.87
CA GLY A 85 21.48 10.48 10.18
C GLY A 85 20.72 9.22 9.74
N PRO A 86 21.43 8.19 9.27
CA PRO A 86 20.86 7.06 8.53
C PRO A 86 20.03 6.07 9.37
N ILE A 87 20.06 6.21 10.69
CA ILE A 87 19.30 5.42 11.65
C ILE A 87 18.78 6.32 12.76
N TYR A 88 17.48 6.25 13.05
CA TYR A 88 16.88 6.98 14.16
C TYR A 88 15.71 6.24 14.79
N ARG A 89 15.39 6.58 16.04
CA ARG A 89 14.20 6.13 16.76
C ARG A 89 13.12 7.19 16.75
N GLU A 90 11.88 6.74 16.62
CA GLU A 90 10.72 7.61 16.73
C GLU A 90 9.66 6.94 17.60
N ARG A 91 9.14 7.73 18.54
CA ARG A 91 7.95 7.37 19.29
C ARG A 91 6.82 8.27 18.87
N LEU A 92 5.70 7.68 18.46
CA LEU A 92 4.51 8.39 17.99
C LEU A 92 3.27 7.77 18.63
N GLY A 93 2.70 8.47 19.61
CA GLY A 93 1.64 7.95 20.47
C GLY A 93 2.08 6.66 21.18
N THR A 94 1.36 5.58 20.89
CA THR A 94 1.66 4.23 21.42
C THR A 94 2.68 3.46 20.58
N HIS A 95 2.99 3.94 19.38
CA HIS A 95 3.91 3.29 18.47
C HIS A 95 5.36 3.73 18.72
N SER A 96 6.29 2.79 18.58
CA SER A 96 7.73 3.06 18.62
C SER A 96 8.40 2.32 17.48
N SER A 97 9.25 3.01 16.72
CA SER A 97 9.97 2.45 15.58
C SER A 97 11.45 2.83 15.60
N VAL A 98 12.25 1.98 14.97
CA VAL A 98 13.59 2.30 14.47
C VAL A 98 13.46 2.43 12.97
N ASN A 99 13.90 3.55 12.41
CA ASN A 99 13.85 3.84 11.00
C ASN A 99 15.28 3.79 10.46
N ILE A 100 15.47 3.03 9.38
CA ILE A 100 16.75 2.84 8.68
C ILE A 100 16.59 3.25 7.22
N MET A 101 17.66 3.77 6.60
CA MET A 101 17.63 4.15 5.17
C MET A 101 18.69 3.47 4.31
N LEU A 102 19.76 2.94 4.91
CA LEU A 102 20.87 2.39 4.13
C LEU A 102 20.53 1.00 3.59
N PRO A 103 20.81 0.71 2.31
CA PRO A 103 20.60 -0.62 1.75
C PRO A 103 21.32 -1.74 2.50
N SER A 104 22.49 -1.46 3.08
CA SER A 104 23.25 -2.40 3.91
C SER A 104 22.48 -2.85 5.15
N ASP A 105 21.82 -1.90 5.82
CA ASP A 105 21.09 -2.13 7.07
C ASP A 105 19.79 -2.88 6.78
N ILE A 106 19.14 -2.53 5.66
CA ILE A 106 17.96 -3.23 5.15
C ILE A 106 18.31 -4.68 4.79
N ALA A 107 19.43 -4.90 4.11
CA ALA A 107 19.89 -6.24 3.77
C ALA A 107 20.18 -7.08 5.02
N GLU A 108 20.80 -6.48 6.05
CA GLU A 108 21.05 -7.16 7.32
C GLU A 108 19.75 -7.52 8.03
N LEU A 109 18.79 -6.60 8.08
CA LEU A 109 17.46 -6.87 8.64
C LEU A 109 16.80 -8.09 7.97
N PHE A 110 16.78 -8.14 6.63
CA PHE A 110 16.19 -9.24 5.90
C PHE A 110 16.98 -10.55 6.01
N ARG A 111 18.32 -10.50 6.16
CA ARG A 111 19.12 -11.71 6.47
C ARG A 111 18.79 -12.30 7.83
N SER A 112 18.47 -11.45 8.80
CA SER A 112 18.10 -11.86 10.16
C SER A 112 16.61 -12.24 10.31
N GLU A 113 15.82 -12.14 9.24
CA GLU A 113 14.38 -12.38 9.29
C GLU A 113 14.07 -13.86 9.56
N GLY A 114 13.20 -14.12 10.53
CA GLY A 114 12.75 -15.47 10.87
C GLY A 114 11.67 -16.00 9.90
N LEU A 115 11.26 -17.26 10.13
CA LEU A 115 10.25 -17.94 9.30
C LEU A 115 8.87 -17.24 9.25
N HIS A 116 8.57 -16.46 10.29
CA HIS A 116 7.30 -15.80 10.53
C HIS A 116 7.52 -14.29 10.73
N PRO A 117 7.77 -13.51 9.66
CA PRO A 117 7.91 -12.07 9.77
C PRO A 117 6.66 -11.45 10.38
N ARG A 118 6.87 -10.47 11.25
CA ARG A 118 5.79 -9.74 11.92
C ARG A 118 5.86 -8.28 11.53
N ARG A 119 4.77 -7.78 10.97
CA ARG A 119 4.63 -6.37 10.61
C ARG A 119 3.79 -5.64 11.64
N MET A 120 3.87 -4.32 11.63
CA MET A 120 2.96 -3.47 12.40
C MET A 120 1.51 -3.82 12.03
N THR A 121 0.75 -4.30 13.02
CA THR A 121 -0.68 -4.52 12.86
C THR A 121 -1.40 -3.18 12.76
N LEU A 122 -2.20 -2.98 11.71
CA LEU A 122 -3.12 -1.85 11.64
C LEU A 122 -4.26 -2.06 12.64
N GLN A 123 -4.03 -1.66 13.89
CA GLN A 123 -4.96 -1.83 15.00
C GLN A 123 -6.39 -1.35 14.68
N PRO A 124 -6.62 -0.18 14.04
CA PRO A 124 -7.97 0.24 13.69
C PRO A 124 -8.72 -0.77 12.81
N TRP A 125 -8.03 -1.41 11.87
CA TRP A 125 -8.64 -2.39 10.97
C TRP A 125 -8.88 -3.72 11.68
N ALA A 126 -7.94 -4.14 12.53
CA ALA A 126 -8.11 -5.34 13.35
C ALA A 126 -9.31 -5.20 14.31
N THR A 127 -9.42 -4.08 15.02
CA THR A 127 -10.54 -3.77 15.92
C THR A 127 -11.87 -3.72 15.17
N HIS A 128 -11.92 -3.09 13.99
CA HIS A 128 -13.14 -3.09 13.17
C HIS A 128 -13.62 -4.51 12.85
N ARG A 129 -12.72 -5.42 12.47
CA ARG A 129 -13.09 -6.80 12.14
C ARG A 129 -13.50 -7.60 13.39
N GLU A 130 -12.79 -7.45 14.49
CA GLU A 130 -13.12 -8.10 15.77
C GLU A 130 -14.50 -7.68 16.29
N THR A 131 -14.76 -6.38 16.35
CA THR A 131 -16.05 -5.83 16.83
C THR A 131 -17.25 -6.20 15.95
N ARG A 132 -17.01 -6.57 14.69
CA ARG A 132 -18.04 -7.02 13.74
C ARG A 132 -18.02 -8.52 13.49
N GLN A 133 -17.19 -9.27 14.22
CA GLN A 133 -17.02 -10.71 14.05
C GLN A 133 -16.66 -11.12 12.60
N HIS A 134 -15.90 -10.28 11.89
CA HIS A 134 -15.38 -10.58 10.56
C HIS A 134 -14.02 -11.27 10.65
N SER A 135 -13.77 -12.25 9.77
CA SER A 135 -12.46 -12.90 9.66
C SER A 135 -11.39 -11.93 9.19
N LYS A 136 -10.16 -12.05 9.71
CA LYS A 136 -9.00 -11.26 9.27
C LYS A 136 -8.37 -11.91 8.03
N GLY A 137 -8.08 -11.10 7.02
CA GLY A 137 -7.29 -11.55 5.86
C GLY A 137 -5.78 -11.54 6.14
N VAL A 138 -4.99 -12.11 5.23
CA VAL A 138 -3.52 -12.25 5.33
C VAL A 138 -2.80 -10.94 5.69
N PHE A 139 -3.33 -9.79 5.29
CA PHE A 139 -2.76 -8.48 5.62
C PHE A 139 -2.76 -8.14 7.12
N LEU A 140 -3.77 -8.61 7.86
CA LEU A 140 -3.96 -8.33 9.29
C LEU A 140 -3.51 -9.47 10.21
N LYS A 141 -3.06 -10.59 9.63
CA LYS A 141 -2.54 -11.76 10.35
C LYS A 141 -1.04 -11.64 10.59
N ASN A 142 -0.52 -12.32 11.61
CA ASN A 142 0.93 -12.45 11.88
C ASN A 142 1.27 -13.86 12.38
N GLY A 143 2.54 -14.25 12.40
CA GLY A 143 2.94 -15.54 12.96
C GLY A 143 2.54 -16.72 12.07
N GLU A 144 2.16 -17.84 12.68
CA GLU A 144 1.79 -19.08 11.98
C GLU A 144 0.51 -18.94 11.16
N GLU A 145 -0.52 -18.25 11.68
CA GLU A 145 -1.78 -18.02 10.95
C GLU A 145 -1.56 -17.26 9.64
N TRP A 146 -0.63 -16.30 9.65
CA TRP A 146 -0.27 -15.55 8.44
C TRP A 146 0.44 -16.46 7.45
N ARG A 147 1.36 -17.29 7.93
CA ARG A 147 2.14 -18.18 7.07
C ARG A 147 1.26 -19.22 6.39
N ALA A 148 0.33 -19.81 7.13
CA ALA A 148 -0.62 -20.78 6.60
C ALA A 148 -1.43 -20.18 5.43
N ASP A 149 -2.10 -19.05 5.64
CA ASP A 149 -2.84 -18.34 4.59
C ASP A 149 -1.92 -17.92 3.42
N ARG A 150 -0.74 -17.40 3.73
CA ARG A 150 0.19 -16.88 2.72
C ARG A 150 0.69 -17.98 1.78
N LEU A 151 1.00 -19.17 2.30
CA LEU A 151 1.45 -20.29 1.50
C LEU A 151 0.35 -20.79 0.55
N LEU A 152 -0.91 -20.78 0.99
CA LEU A 152 -2.04 -21.12 0.14
C LEU A 152 -2.24 -20.07 -0.95
N LEU A 153 -2.32 -18.79 -0.58
CA LEU A 153 -2.50 -17.70 -1.53
C LEU A 153 -1.39 -17.64 -2.58
N ASN A 154 -0.12 -17.82 -2.18
CA ASN A 154 1.00 -17.77 -3.12
C ASN A 154 0.84 -18.74 -4.29
N LYS A 155 0.23 -19.92 -4.08
CA LYS A 155 -0.01 -20.91 -5.15
C LYS A 155 -0.90 -20.33 -6.27
N GLU A 156 -1.89 -19.51 -5.89
CA GLU A 156 -2.87 -18.98 -6.81
C GLU A 156 -2.54 -17.58 -7.34
N VAL A 157 -1.81 -16.75 -6.59
CA VAL A 157 -1.56 -15.35 -6.99
C VAL A 157 -0.10 -14.99 -7.23
N MET A 158 0.87 -15.86 -6.87
CA MET A 158 2.30 -15.58 -7.06
C MET A 158 3.01 -16.57 -8.00
N MET A 159 2.49 -17.79 -8.16
CA MET A 159 3.09 -18.78 -9.05
C MET A 159 2.88 -18.39 -10.51
N SER A 160 3.94 -18.49 -11.33
CA SER A 160 3.90 -18.10 -12.74
C SER A 160 2.79 -18.80 -13.53
N ALA A 161 2.54 -20.09 -13.25
CA ALA A 161 1.47 -20.84 -13.89
C ALA A 161 0.07 -20.26 -13.57
N ALA A 162 -0.13 -19.80 -12.34
CA ALA A 162 -1.40 -19.19 -11.94
C ALA A 162 -1.56 -17.78 -12.48
N VAL A 163 -0.50 -16.95 -12.38
CA VAL A 163 -0.50 -15.58 -12.90
C VAL A 163 -0.74 -15.53 -14.42
N ARG A 164 -0.27 -16.53 -15.17
CA ARG A 164 -0.55 -16.63 -16.62
C ARG A 164 -2.03 -16.71 -16.95
N ARG A 165 -2.85 -17.29 -16.06
CA ARG A 165 -4.31 -17.36 -16.25
C ARG A 165 -5.00 -16.01 -16.12
N PHE A 166 -4.34 -15.03 -15.49
CA PHE A 166 -4.87 -13.67 -15.36
C PHE A 166 -4.66 -12.84 -16.63
N LEU A 167 -3.75 -13.23 -17.52
CA LEU A 167 -3.41 -12.43 -18.70
C LEU A 167 -4.61 -12.14 -19.61
N PRO A 168 -5.45 -13.13 -19.99
CA PRO A 168 -6.62 -12.84 -20.83
C PRO A 168 -7.60 -11.87 -20.14
N LEU A 169 -7.85 -12.08 -18.84
CA LEU A 169 -8.74 -11.22 -18.04
C LEU A 169 -8.22 -9.78 -17.99
N LEU A 170 -6.93 -9.60 -17.74
CA LEU A 170 -6.30 -8.28 -17.70
C LEU A 170 -6.28 -7.61 -19.08
N ASP A 171 -6.03 -8.38 -20.14
CA ASP A 171 -6.01 -7.88 -21.52
C ASP A 171 -7.38 -7.36 -21.96
N GLU A 172 -8.47 -8.07 -21.62
CA GLU A 172 -9.83 -7.60 -21.87
C GLU A 172 -10.11 -6.23 -21.22
N VAL A 173 -9.77 -6.08 -19.94
CA VAL A 173 -9.95 -4.82 -19.20
C VAL A 173 -9.06 -3.71 -19.79
N ALA A 174 -7.84 -4.03 -20.21
CA ALA A 174 -6.94 -3.08 -20.85
C ALA A 174 -7.47 -2.61 -22.21
N MET A 175 -8.00 -3.51 -23.04
CA MET A 175 -8.62 -3.18 -24.31
C MET A 175 -9.86 -2.29 -24.13
N ASP A 176 -10.71 -2.58 -23.14
CA ASP A 176 -11.84 -1.73 -22.78
C ASP A 176 -11.40 -0.33 -22.36
N PHE A 177 -10.35 -0.24 -21.53
CA PHE A 177 -9.79 1.03 -21.09
C PHE A 177 -9.27 1.86 -22.27
N CYS A 178 -8.53 1.25 -23.20
CA CYS A 178 -8.07 1.91 -24.41
C CYS A 178 -9.23 2.38 -25.29
N ARG A 179 -10.31 1.59 -25.44
CA ARG A 179 -11.52 1.99 -26.16
C ARG A 179 -12.21 3.18 -25.50
N MET A 180 -12.35 3.17 -24.18
CA MET A 180 -12.92 4.27 -23.40
C MET A 180 -12.12 5.56 -23.58
N LEU A 181 -10.79 5.50 -23.49
CA LEU A 181 -9.92 6.67 -23.69
C LEU A 181 -10.00 7.21 -25.12
N ARG A 182 -9.97 6.35 -26.15
CA ARG A 182 -10.16 6.77 -27.55
C ARG A 182 -11.49 7.50 -27.72
N GLY A 183 -12.58 6.95 -27.19
CA GLY A 183 -13.89 7.60 -27.23
C GLY A 183 -13.92 8.96 -26.51
N LYS A 184 -13.19 9.13 -25.40
CA LYS A 184 -13.03 10.45 -24.76
C LYS A 184 -12.28 11.43 -25.65
N VAL A 185 -11.17 11.01 -26.26
CA VAL A 185 -10.38 11.85 -27.19
C VAL A 185 -11.22 12.28 -28.39
N GLU A 186 -12.02 11.37 -28.94
CA GLU A 186 -12.91 11.66 -30.08
C GLU A 186 -14.03 12.64 -29.71
N ARG A 187 -14.62 12.55 -28.51
CA ARG A 187 -15.72 13.45 -28.09
C ARG A 187 -15.22 14.80 -27.60
N GLU A 188 -14.20 14.80 -26.76
CA GLU A 188 -13.78 15.95 -25.94
C GLU A 188 -12.46 16.57 -26.42
N GLY A 189 -11.70 15.87 -27.25
CA GLY A 189 -10.40 16.33 -27.73
C GLY A 189 -10.49 17.55 -28.65
N ARG A 190 -9.41 18.32 -28.73
CA ARG A 190 -9.28 19.50 -29.60
C ARG A 190 -8.38 19.18 -30.79
N GLY A 191 -8.64 19.82 -31.94
CA GLY A 191 -7.88 19.63 -33.18
C GLY A 191 -8.74 19.05 -34.31
N GLU A 192 -8.11 18.82 -35.45
CA GLU A 192 -8.77 18.25 -36.64
C GLU A 192 -9.10 16.76 -36.45
N GLU A 193 -10.08 16.28 -37.23
CA GLU A 193 -10.46 14.88 -37.26
C GLU A 193 -9.25 13.99 -37.60
N GLY A 194 -9.03 12.92 -36.83
CA GLY A 194 -7.84 12.07 -36.94
C GLY A 194 -6.57 12.59 -36.23
N LYS A 195 -6.56 13.83 -35.72
CA LYS A 195 -5.43 14.41 -34.94
C LYS A 195 -5.90 15.11 -33.64
N ARG A 196 -7.03 14.68 -33.09
CA ARG A 196 -7.56 15.24 -31.83
C ARG A 196 -6.66 14.89 -30.66
N SER A 197 -6.47 15.86 -29.75
CA SER A 197 -5.68 15.71 -28.53
C SER A 197 -6.51 16.12 -27.31
N LEU A 198 -6.34 15.39 -26.20
CA LEU A 198 -7.06 15.66 -24.95
C LEU A 198 -6.05 15.70 -23.80
N THR A 199 -6.06 16.81 -23.07
CA THR A 199 -5.34 16.94 -21.79
C THR A 199 -6.33 16.73 -20.66
N MET A 200 -6.09 15.72 -19.82
CA MET A 200 -6.96 15.36 -18.69
C MET A 200 -6.14 14.83 -17.52
N ASP A 201 -6.72 14.84 -16.32
CA ASP A 201 -6.19 14.09 -15.17
C ASP A 201 -6.54 12.60 -15.32
N PRO A 202 -5.55 11.69 -15.45
CA PRO A 202 -5.81 10.28 -15.65
C PRO A 202 -6.18 9.56 -14.33
N SER A 203 -5.98 10.18 -13.17
CA SER A 203 -6.04 9.50 -11.87
C SER A 203 -7.37 8.79 -11.60
N PRO A 204 -8.55 9.41 -11.83
CA PRO A 204 -9.83 8.74 -11.61
C PRO A 204 -10.05 7.54 -12.54
N ASP A 205 -9.59 7.64 -13.78
CA ASP A 205 -9.75 6.59 -14.79
C ASP A 205 -8.79 5.42 -14.53
N LEU A 206 -7.55 5.72 -14.10
CA LEU A 206 -6.58 4.70 -13.68
C LEU A 206 -7.06 3.95 -12.43
N PHE A 207 -7.72 4.64 -11.49
CA PHE A 207 -8.30 3.98 -10.33
C PHE A 207 -9.41 3.01 -10.73
N ARG A 208 -10.32 3.42 -11.63
CA ARG A 208 -11.37 2.54 -12.18
C ARG A 208 -10.77 1.35 -12.90
N PHE A 209 -9.71 1.58 -13.70
CA PHE A 209 -9.00 0.50 -14.39
C PHE A 209 -8.41 -0.52 -13.42
N ALA A 210 -7.66 -0.05 -12.41
CA ALA A 210 -7.04 -0.93 -11.43
C ALA A 210 -8.08 -1.74 -10.65
N LEU A 211 -9.22 -1.14 -10.31
CA LEU A 211 -10.29 -1.82 -9.60
C LEU A 211 -11.01 -2.84 -10.48
N GLU A 212 -11.39 -2.49 -11.72
CA GLU A 212 -12.01 -3.41 -12.67
C GLU A 212 -11.09 -4.61 -12.93
N ALA A 213 -9.80 -4.35 -13.19
CA ALA A 213 -8.80 -5.40 -13.41
C ALA A 213 -8.65 -6.33 -12.20
N SER A 214 -8.58 -5.77 -11.00
CA SER A 214 -8.46 -6.56 -9.77
C SER A 214 -9.70 -7.40 -9.51
N CYS A 215 -10.90 -6.82 -9.66
CA CYS A 215 -12.16 -7.53 -9.50
C CYS A 215 -12.32 -8.64 -10.54
N HIS A 216 -11.96 -8.38 -11.79
CA HIS A 216 -12.08 -9.37 -12.83
C HIS A 216 -11.14 -10.56 -12.62
N VAL A 217 -9.91 -10.31 -12.16
CA VAL A 217 -8.96 -11.37 -11.79
C VAL A 217 -9.42 -12.18 -10.58
N ILE A 218 -9.97 -11.53 -9.55
CA ILE A 218 -10.33 -12.18 -8.29
C ILE A 218 -11.66 -12.92 -8.38
N TYR A 219 -12.66 -12.32 -9.03
CA TYR A 219 -14.03 -12.82 -9.06
C TYR A 219 -14.42 -13.46 -10.40
N GLY A 220 -13.63 -13.25 -11.46
CA GLY A 220 -14.01 -13.67 -12.82
C GLY A 220 -15.12 -12.82 -13.43
N GLU A 221 -15.53 -11.73 -12.77
CA GLU A 221 -16.70 -10.94 -13.15
C GLU A 221 -16.34 -9.48 -13.48
N ARG A 222 -17.12 -8.88 -14.38
CA ARG A 222 -17.00 -7.48 -14.79
C ARG A 222 -17.92 -6.63 -13.94
N ILE A 223 -17.38 -5.61 -13.26
CA ILE A 223 -18.16 -4.71 -12.39
C ILE A 223 -18.58 -3.41 -13.10
N GLY A 224 -18.17 -3.24 -14.36
CA GLY A 224 -18.73 -2.26 -15.30
C GLY A 224 -18.29 -0.82 -15.05
N LEU A 225 -17.09 -0.60 -14.50
CA LEU A 225 -16.59 0.73 -14.15
C LEU A 225 -16.29 1.64 -15.34
N PHE A 226 -16.19 1.09 -16.56
CA PHE A 226 -15.99 1.86 -17.79
C PHE A 226 -17.28 2.21 -18.53
N SER A 227 -18.44 1.75 -18.05
CA SER A 227 -19.70 2.13 -18.66
C SER A 227 -19.98 3.63 -18.46
N SER A 228 -20.79 4.22 -19.34
CA SER A 228 -21.24 5.61 -19.20
C SER A 228 -22.03 5.87 -17.92
N SER A 229 -22.52 4.82 -17.25
CA SER A 229 -23.33 4.88 -16.03
C SER A 229 -22.88 3.79 -15.04
N PRO A 230 -21.78 3.98 -14.30
CA PRO A 230 -21.31 3.00 -13.31
C PRO A 230 -22.37 2.77 -12.23
N SER A 231 -22.54 1.52 -11.79
CA SER A 231 -23.54 1.17 -10.77
C SER A 231 -23.34 1.95 -9.48
N LEU A 232 -24.44 2.19 -8.76
CA LEU A 232 -24.42 2.89 -7.47
C LEU A 232 -23.58 2.11 -6.44
N GLU A 233 -23.62 0.78 -6.50
CA GLU A 233 -22.87 -0.14 -5.65
C GLU A 233 -21.37 0.03 -5.87
N SER A 234 -20.92 0.08 -7.12
CA SER A 234 -19.52 0.30 -7.48
C SER A 234 -19.04 1.67 -6.97
N GLN A 235 -19.83 2.73 -7.13
CA GLN A 235 -19.47 4.06 -6.61
C GLN A 235 -19.38 4.09 -5.08
N LYS A 236 -20.33 3.44 -4.39
CA LYS A 236 -20.31 3.29 -2.92
C LYS A 236 -19.08 2.53 -2.45
N PHE A 237 -18.69 1.47 -3.16
CA PHE A 237 -17.50 0.69 -2.84
C PHE A 237 -16.22 1.53 -2.96
N ILE A 238 -16.04 2.24 -4.08
CA ILE A 238 -14.90 3.13 -4.32
C ILE A 238 -14.80 4.17 -3.19
N TRP A 239 -15.91 4.86 -2.92
CA TRP A 239 -15.96 5.86 -1.86
C TRP A 239 -15.63 5.27 -0.48
N ALA A 240 -16.11 4.07 -0.17
CA ALA A 240 -15.82 3.41 1.09
C ALA A 240 -14.33 3.07 1.25
N VAL A 241 -13.66 2.62 0.19
CA VAL A 241 -12.22 2.34 0.19
C VAL A 241 -11.41 3.63 0.40
N GLU A 242 -11.72 4.69 -0.34
CA GLU A 242 -11.06 5.99 -0.18
C GLU A 242 -11.24 6.54 1.23
N ARG A 243 -12.46 6.49 1.76
CA ARG A 243 -12.81 6.91 3.13
C ARG A 243 -12.03 6.10 4.17
N MET A 244 -11.96 4.77 4.01
CA MET A 244 -11.20 3.89 4.90
C MET A 244 -9.71 4.27 4.91
N LEU A 245 -9.10 4.47 3.74
CA LEU A 245 -7.69 4.84 3.64
C LEU A 245 -7.42 6.23 4.24
N ALA A 246 -8.23 7.23 3.91
CA ALA A 246 -8.05 8.60 4.39
C ALA A 246 -8.19 8.74 5.92
N THR A 247 -9.04 7.90 6.54
CA THR A 247 -9.28 7.93 7.99
C THR A 247 -8.29 7.08 8.80
N THR A 248 -7.48 6.25 8.15
CA THR A 248 -6.58 5.29 8.83
C THR A 248 -5.37 5.94 9.54
N PRO A 249 -4.58 6.84 8.91
CA PRO A 249 -3.38 7.39 9.51
C PRO A 249 -3.55 7.99 10.92
N PRO A 250 -4.56 8.84 11.21
CA PRO A 250 -4.72 9.41 12.55
C PRO A 250 -5.11 8.37 13.60
N LEU A 251 -5.83 7.30 13.21
CA LEU A 251 -6.27 6.25 14.13
C LEU A 251 -5.13 5.28 14.49
N LEU A 252 -4.14 5.12 13.61
CA LEU A 252 -3.06 4.14 13.75
C LEU A 252 -2.23 4.31 15.03
N TYR A 253 -2.08 5.55 15.52
CA TYR A 253 -1.20 5.89 16.64
C TYR A 253 -1.93 6.04 17.99
N LEU A 254 -3.27 5.88 17.98
CA LEU A 254 -4.11 5.97 19.17
C LEU A 254 -4.11 4.67 20.00
N PRO A 255 -4.44 4.73 21.31
CA PRO A 255 -4.56 3.54 22.13
C PRO A 255 -5.72 2.64 21.67
N PRO A 256 -5.57 1.30 21.70
CA PRO A 256 -6.65 0.36 21.35
C PRO A 256 -7.95 0.58 22.13
N ARG A 257 -7.86 0.94 23.42
CA ARG A 257 -9.04 1.25 24.24
C ARG A 257 -9.83 2.46 23.72
N LEU A 258 -9.14 3.46 23.17
CA LEU A 258 -9.78 4.62 22.56
C LEU A 258 -10.44 4.22 21.23
N LEU A 259 -9.77 3.38 20.43
CA LEU A 259 -10.34 2.83 19.20
C LEU A 259 -11.62 2.03 19.47
N LEU A 260 -11.67 1.21 20.52
CA LEU A 260 -12.87 0.48 20.93
C LEU A 260 -14.03 1.41 21.31
N ARG A 261 -13.74 2.52 22.01
CA ARG A 261 -14.76 3.51 22.36
C ARG A 261 -15.32 4.25 21.14
N ILE A 262 -14.47 4.54 20.15
CA ILE A 262 -14.87 5.18 18.89
C ILE A 262 -15.63 4.19 17.98
N SER A 263 -15.26 2.91 18.02
CA SER A 263 -15.85 1.86 17.17
C SER A 263 -17.12 1.26 17.76
N ALA A 264 -17.43 1.52 19.03
CA ALA A 264 -18.66 1.06 19.66
C ALA A 264 -19.87 1.68 18.94
N PRO A 265 -20.88 0.88 18.54
CA PRO A 265 -22.13 1.45 18.06
C PRO A 265 -22.71 2.36 19.13
N PRO A 266 -23.41 3.44 18.76
CA PRO A 266 -24.06 4.32 19.74
C PRO A 266 -24.89 3.44 20.67
N ARG A 267 -24.66 3.56 21.98
CA ARG A 267 -25.51 2.92 22.99
C ARG A 267 -26.91 3.54 22.86
N GLY A 268 -27.74 2.96 22.00
CA GLY A 268 -29.18 3.18 22.06
C GLY A 268 -29.70 2.74 23.43
N PRO A 269 -30.76 3.36 23.95
CA PRO A 269 -31.30 3.01 25.25
C PRO A 269 -31.66 1.52 25.26
N CYS A 270 -31.30 0.83 26.35
CA CYS A 270 -31.65 -0.57 26.57
C CYS A 270 -33.16 -0.75 26.44
N GLY A 271 -33.61 -1.25 25.29
CA GLY A 271 -34.96 -1.73 25.05
C GLY A 271 -34.87 -3.20 24.73
N SER A 272 -35.31 -4.04 25.67
CA SER A 272 -35.57 -5.47 25.46
C SER A 272 -36.40 -5.68 24.19
N ARG A 273 -35.82 -6.29 23.16
CA ARG A 273 -36.57 -6.87 22.05
C ARG A 273 -36.44 -8.38 22.10
N ASN A 274 -37.54 -9.03 22.47
CA ASN A 274 -37.78 -10.44 22.22
C ASN A 274 -37.62 -10.72 20.71
N MET A 275 -36.86 -11.75 20.37
CA MET A 275 -36.80 -12.32 19.03
C MET A 275 -38.06 -13.18 18.80
N PRO A 276 -38.82 -13.00 17.71
CA PRO A 276 -39.78 -14.01 17.28
C PRO A 276 -39.04 -15.17 16.58
N GLY A 277 -39.44 -16.39 16.92
CA GLY A 277 -38.87 -17.63 16.41
C GLY A 277 -38.99 -17.79 14.90
N GLU A 278 -37.97 -18.42 14.33
CA GLU A 278 -37.87 -18.85 12.94
C GLU A 278 -38.81 -20.04 12.68
N PRO A 279 -39.65 -20.04 11.63
CA PRO A 279 -40.46 -21.21 11.30
C PRO A 279 -39.62 -22.23 10.50
N ALA A 280 -39.63 -23.48 10.97
CA ALA A 280 -38.97 -24.61 10.34
C ALA A 280 -39.53 -24.92 8.93
N ALA A 281 -38.63 -25.26 8.00
CA ALA A 281 -38.96 -25.67 6.64
C ALA A 281 -39.59 -27.09 6.60
N PRO A 282 -40.54 -27.36 5.69
CA PRO A 282 -41.20 -28.67 5.61
C PRO A 282 -40.35 -29.70 4.86
N HIS A 283 -40.25 -30.90 5.45
CA HIS A 283 -39.70 -32.11 4.85
C HIS A 283 -40.47 -32.52 3.58
N GLN A 284 -39.78 -32.62 2.45
CA GLN A 284 -40.25 -33.41 1.31
C GLN A 284 -39.82 -34.87 1.49
N ARG A 285 -40.80 -35.78 1.48
CA ARG A 285 -40.57 -37.24 1.38
C ARG A 285 -40.42 -37.61 -0.09
N SER A 286 -39.35 -38.33 -0.41
CA SER A 286 -39.24 -39.14 -1.63
C SER A 286 -40.02 -40.44 -1.45
N PRO A 287 -40.61 -41.01 -2.51
CA PRO A 287 -40.80 -42.46 -2.59
C PRO A 287 -39.47 -43.18 -2.78
#